data_AF-A0A8T4VX90-F1
#
_entry.id   AF-A0A8T4VX90-F1
#
_cell.length_a   1.000
_cell.length_b   1.000
_cell.length_c   1.000
_cell.angle_alpha   90.00
_cell.angle_beta   90.00
_cell.angle_gamma   90.00
#
_symmetry.space_group_name_H-M   'P 1'
#
loop_
_entity.id
_entity.type
_entity.pdbx_description
1 polymer ?
#
loop_
_entity_poly.entity_id
_entity_poly.type
_entity_poly.pdbx_seq_one_letter_code
_entity_poly.pdbx_strand_id
1 'polypeptide(L)'
;MIKEKHFSAKHDFHTLTVAKSCFFISLILFAITIIEIAFQLTILLEPGIFFALGILFLGIAGISWFFYSQFSKLSDIAKDIENGNIEP
;
A
#
# COMPACT_ATOMS: atom_id res chain seq x y z
N MET A 1 -31.70 2.99 0.10
CA MET A 1 -30.83 3.78 -0.79
C MET A 1 -29.41 3.25 -0.63
N ILE A 2 -29.02 2.28 -1.46
CA ILE A 2 -27.69 1.65 -1.39
C ILE A 2 -26.74 2.67 -2.02
N LYS A 3 -25.94 3.36 -1.20
CA LYS A 3 -24.86 4.23 -1.70
C LYS A 3 -23.82 3.31 -2.33
N GLU A 4 -23.84 3.20 -3.65
CA GLU A 4 -22.74 2.62 -4.40
C GLU A 4 -21.48 3.44 -4.10
N LYS A 5 -20.60 2.88 -3.28
CA LYS A 5 -19.26 3.44 -3.07
C LYS A 5 -18.48 3.20 -4.37
N HIS A 6 -18.62 4.12 -5.32
CA HIS A 6 -17.74 4.17 -6.47
C HIS A 6 -16.30 4.30 -5.96
N PHE A 7 -15.54 3.25 -6.18
CA PHE A 7 -14.11 3.18 -5.89
C PHE A 7 -13.40 4.15 -6.84
N SER A 8 -13.24 5.41 -6.43
CA SER A 8 -12.58 6.43 -7.23
C SER A 8 -11.08 6.30 -7.05
N ALA A 9 -10.38 5.83 -8.09
CA ALA A 9 -8.92 5.72 -8.10
C ALA A 9 -8.21 7.04 -7.74
N LYS A 10 -8.84 8.19 -8.04
CA LYS A 10 -8.34 9.52 -7.67
C LYS A 10 -8.35 9.75 -6.15
N HIS A 11 -9.39 9.28 -5.46
CA HIS A 11 -9.46 9.38 -4.01
C HIS A 11 -8.50 8.39 -3.34
N ASP A 12 -8.35 7.20 -3.90
CA ASP A 12 -7.59 6.12 -3.28
C ASP A 12 -6.07 6.28 -3.39
N PHE A 13 -5.60 6.89 -4.48
CA PHE A 13 -4.24 7.41 -4.55
C PHE A 13 -4.02 8.50 -3.51
N HIS A 14 -4.94 9.47 -3.37
CA HIS A 14 -4.77 10.58 -2.43
C HIS A 14 -4.67 10.13 -0.95
N THR A 15 -5.42 9.10 -0.54
CA THR A 15 -5.44 8.65 0.85
C THR A 15 -4.42 7.55 1.21
N LEU A 16 -3.65 7.06 0.23
CA LEU A 16 -2.79 5.87 0.37
C LEU A 16 -3.53 4.65 0.95
N THR A 17 -4.85 4.53 0.71
CA THR A 17 -5.66 3.49 1.38
C THR A 17 -5.16 2.11 1.03
N VAL A 18 -4.87 1.88 -0.26
CA VAL A 18 -4.35 0.61 -0.78
C VAL A 18 -2.98 0.33 -0.19
N ALA A 19 -2.06 1.29 -0.22
CA ALA A 19 -0.71 1.11 0.30
C ALA A 19 -0.72 0.76 1.81
N LYS A 20 -1.51 1.49 2.61
CA LYS A 20 -1.67 1.23 4.04
C LYS A 20 -2.31 -0.13 4.32
N SER A 21 -3.34 -0.49 3.55
CA SER A 21 -4.03 -1.78 3.70
C SER A 21 -3.11 -2.94 3.34
N CYS A 22 -2.38 -2.85 2.22
CA CYS A 22 -1.39 -3.84 1.82
C CYS A 22 -0.25 -3.97 2.83
N PHE A 23 0.24 -2.85 3.38
CA PHE A 23 1.26 -2.86 4.42
C PHE A 23 0.76 -3.56 5.70
N PHE A 24 -0.47 -3.27 6.12
CA PHE A 24 -1.07 -3.90 7.29
C PHE A 24 -1.30 -5.41 7.09
N ILE A 25 -1.78 -5.82 5.92
CA ILE A 25 -1.94 -7.24 5.56
C ILE A 25 -0.57 -7.94 5.56
N SER A 26 0.46 -7.32 4.97
CA SER A 26 1.82 -7.86 4.99
C SER A 26 2.33 -8.08 6.42
N LEU A 27 2.08 -7.13 7.32
CA LEU A 27 2.48 -7.24 8.73
C LEU A 27 1.78 -8.40 9.46
N ILE A 28 0.48 -8.61 9.18
CA ILE A 28 -0.26 -9.77 9.72
C ILE A 28 0.32 -11.08 9.19
N LEU A 29 0.58 -11.16 7.89
CA LEU A 29 1.14 -12.37 7.27
C LEU A 29 2.51 -12.73 7.87
N PHE A 30 3.38 -11.75 8.09
CA PHE A 30 4.65 -11.99 8.75
C PHE A 30 4.49 -12.41 10.21
N ALA A 31 3.52 -11.84 10.95
CA ALA A 31 3.25 -12.29 12.31
C ALA A 31 2.80 -13.77 12.34
N ILE A 32 1.95 -14.18 11.39
CA ILE A 32 1.54 -15.59 11.24
C ILE A 32 2.75 -16.47 10.94
N THR A 33 3.62 -16.08 9.99
CA THR A 33 4.83 -16.84 9.67
C THR A 33 5.77 -16.98 10.87
N ILE A 34 5.95 -15.92 11.68
CA ILE A 34 6.79 -15.97 12.88
C ILE A 34 6.20 -16.96 13.90
N ILE A 35 4.88 -16.94 14.09
CA ILE A 35 4.18 -17.88 14.98
C ILE A 35 4.33 -19.31 14.47
N GLU A 36 4.14 -19.56 13.17
CA GLU A 36 4.32 -20.89 12.58
C GLU A 36 5.72 -21.46 12.83
N ILE A 37 6.75 -20.64 12.61
CA ILE A 37 8.15 -21.01 12.86
C ILE A 37 8.38 -21.27 14.35
N ALA A 38 7.87 -20.39 15.23
CA ALA A 38 8.08 -20.48 16.67
C ALA A 38 7.47 -21.76 17.29
N PHE A 39 6.34 -22.20 16.79
CA PHE A 39 5.64 -23.40 17.29
C PHE A 39 5.89 -24.65 16.44
N GLN A 40 6.77 -24.59 15.43
CA GLN A 40 6.98 -25.67 14.45
C GLN A 40 5.66 -26.19 13.87
N LEU A 41 4.70 -25.29 13.68
CA LEU A 41 3.37 -25.62 13.17
C LEU A 41 3.50 -25.90 11.67
N THR A 42 3.61 -27.15 11.28
CA THR A 42 3.48 -27.60 9.88
C THR A 42 2.03 -27.55 9.37
N ILE A 43 1.17 -26.74 10.01
CA ILE A 43 -0.29 -26.87 9.95
C ILE A 43 -0.89 -26.03 8.80
N LEU A 44 -0.20 -25.01 8.31
CA LEU A 44 -0.79 -24.02 7.42
C LEU A 44 -0.09 -24.00 6.04
N LEU A 45 -0.56 -24.85 5.12
CA LEU A 45 -0.17 -24.88 3.71
C LEU A 45 1.35 -25.06 3.44
N GLU A 46 1.75 -25.05 2.17
CA GLU A 46 3.17 -25.17 1.79
C GLU A 46 4.07 -24.23 2.61
N PRO A 47 5.22 -24.74 3.11
CA PRO A 47 6.11 -23.96 3.95
C PRO A 47 6.55 -22.70 3.21
N GLY A 48 6.17 -21.54 3.76
CA GLY A 48 6.60 -20.23 3.26
C GLY A 48 5.61 -19.50 2.35
N ILE A 49 4.40 -20.02 2.09
CA ILE A 49 3.43 -19.29 1.26
C ILE A 49 3.00 -17.95 1.88
N PHE A 50 2.80 -17.91 3.20
CA PHE A 50 2.45 -16.67 3.92
C PHE A 50 3.58 -15.66 3.88
N PHE A 51 4.83 -16.11 3.92
CA PHE A 51 6.00 -15.27 3.78
C PHE A 51 6.08 -14.67 2.37
N ALA A 52 5.88 -15.48 1.33
CA ALA A 52 5.86 -15.03 -0.06
C ALA A 52 4.75 -14.01 -0.32
N LEU A 53 3.53 -14.27 0.19
CA LEU A 53 2.43 -13.32 0.13
C LEU A 53 2.76 -12.03 0.89
N GLY A 54 3.39 -12.13 2.07
CA GLY A 54 3.85 -10.97 2.85
C GLY A 54 4.78 -10.06 2.05
N ILE A 55 5.77 -10.63 1.35
CA ILE A 55 6.67 -9.89 0.45
C ILE A 55 5.89 -9.24 -0.70
N LEU A 56 4.97 -9.98 -1.31
CA LEU A 56 4.18 -9.48 -2.44
C LEU A 56 3.32 -8.26 -2.04
N PHE A 57 2.62 -8.34 -0.90
CA PHE A 57 1.84 -7.22 -0.38
C PHE A 57 2.72 -6.04 0.02
N LEU A 58 3.92 -6.29 0.56
CA LEU A 58 4.89 -5.24 0.87
C LEU A 58 5.37 -4.53 -0.40
N GLY A 59 5.63 -5.29 -1.46
CA GLY A 59 6.00 -4.75 -2.77
C GLY A 59 4.91 -3.86 -3.35
N ILE A 60 3.65 -4.31 -3.33
CA ILE A 60 2.49 -3.52 -3.79
C ILE A 60 2.37 -2.23 -2.96
N ALA A 61 2.53 -2.31 -1.64
CA ALA A 61 2.49 -1.15 -0.76
C ALA A 61 3.60 -0.14 -1.09
N GLY A 62 4.82 -0.62 -1.28
CA GLY A 62 5.99 0.21 -1.63
C GLY A 62 5.84 0.90 -2.99
N ILE A 63 5.42 0.16 -4.02
CA ILE A 63 5.18 0.72 -5.36
C ILE A 63 4.06 1.77 -5.31
N SER A 64 2.97 1.47 -4.61
CA SER A 64 1.85 2.41 -4.44
C SER A 64 2.28 3.69 -3.71
N TRP A 65 3.11 3.57 -2.67
CA TRP A 65 3.70 4.70 -1.96
C TRP A 65 4.62 5.54 -2.85
N PHE A 66 5.45 4.88 -3.66
CA PHE A 66 6.34 5.56 -4.60
C PHE A 66 5.55 6.41 -5.60
N PHE A 67 4.56 5.81 -6.28
CA PHE A 67 3.74 6.56 -7.23
C PHE A 67 2.98 7.70 -6.55
N TYR A 68 2.41 7.48 -5.35
CA TYR A 68 1.78 8.56 -4.59
C TYR A 68 2.74 9.74 -4.37
N SER A 69 3.97 9.45 -3.92
CA SER A 69 4.97 10.49 -3.65
C SER A 69 5.34 11.26 -4.91
N GLN A 70 5.45 10.59 -6.06
CA GLN A 70 5.73 11.23 -7.35
C GLN A 70 4.55 12.11 -7.81
N PHE A 71 3.32 11.60 -7.71
CA PHE A 71 2.12 12.35 -8.08
C PHE A 71 1.87 13.56 -7.18
N SER A 72 2.14 13.46 -5.88
CA SER A 72 2.02 14.60 -4.96
C SER A 72 2.97 15.73 -5.37
N LYS A 73 4.25 15.40 -5.62
CA LYS A 73 5.24 16.39 -6.06
C LYS A 73 4.84 17.08 -7.35
N LEU A 74 4.34 16.31 -8.33
CA LEU A 74 3.85 16.87 -9.59
C LEU A 74 2.63 17.76 -9.38
N SER A 75 1.71 17.37 -8.49
CA SER A 75 0.55 18.19 -8.14
C SER A 75 0.94 19.49 -7.45
N ASP A 76 1.96 19.48 -6.61
CA ASP A 76 2.43 20.68 -5.91
C ASP A 76 3.12 21.63 -6.89
N ILE A 77 3.97 21.12 -7.78
CA ILE A 77 4.57 21.92 -8.86
C ILE A 77 3.48 22.52 -9.76
N ALA A 78 2.45 21.76 -10.12
CA ALA A 78 1.34 22.27 -10.93
C ALA A 78 0.57 23.40 -10.22
N LYS A 79 0.36 23.29 -8.90
CA LYS A 79 -0.25 24.36 -8.09
C LYS A 79 0.64 25.59 -7.99
N ASP A 80 1.96 25.42 -7.88
CA ASP A 80 2.89 26.55 -7.83
C ASP A 80 2.91 27.32 -9.16
N ILE A 81 2.81 26.60 -10.29
CA ILE A 81 2.63 27.19 -11.62
C ILE A 81 1.29 27.93 -11.73
N GLU A 82 0.20 27.30 -11.28
CA GLU A 82 -1.15 27.89 -11.33
C GLU A 82 -1.28 29.15 -10.47
N ASN A 83 -0.58 29.19 -9.32
CA ASN A 83 -0.58 30.33 -8.41
C ASN A 83 0.46 31.41 -8.79
N GLY A 84 1.27 31.22 -9.83
CA GLY A 84 2.25 32.20 -10.30
C GLY A 84 3.46 32.38 -9.38
N ASN A 85 3.71 31.44 -8.45
CA ASN A 85 4.81 31.50 -7.48
C ASN A 85 6.15 30.98 -8.03
N ILE A 86 6.35 31.05 -9.34
CA ILE A 86 7.63 30.69 -9.96
C ILE A 86 8.54 31.93 -9.88
N GLU A 87 9.24 32.09 -8.75
CA GLU A 87 10.45 32.93 -8.76
C GLU A 87 11.51 32.24 -9.64
N PRO A 88 12.21 32.98 -10.52
CA PRO A 88 13.20 32.45 -11.46
C PRO A 88 14.44 31.86 -10.78
#